data_AF-A0A7C3XJT7-F1
#
_entry.id   AF-A0A7C3XJT7-F1
#
_cell.length_a   1.000
_cell.length_b   1.000
_cell.length_c   1.000
_cell.angle_alpha   90.00
_cell.angle_beta   90.00
_cell.angle_gamma   90.00
#
_symmetry.space_group_name_H-M   'P 1'
#
loop_
_entity.id
_entity.type
_entity.pdbx_description
1 polymer ?
#
loop_
_entity_poly.entity_id
_entity_poly.type
_entity_poly.pdbx_seq_one_letter_code
_entity_poly.pdbx_strand_id
1 'polypeptide(L)'
;MKKFIIFFAAFLLIITVGCKKNTTPTKDGYIKASVEFICYTIENPKLIDNEESATNKLKEIFKKYNFPVDDNEKMNALISEFSKDQTTVDAISSETEKCAAKYGKTDNNSTQTTEQSTDKK
;
A
#
# COMPACT_ATOMS: atom_id res chain seq x y z
N MET A 1 -22.22 -41.48 17.19
CA MET A 1 -21.65 -40.21 16.68
C MET A 1 -20.18 -40.12 17.06
N LYS A 2 -19.23 -40.68 16.27
CA LYS A 2 -17.78 -40.60 16.58
C LYS A 2 -16.82 -41.03 15.46
N LYS A 3 -17.21 -40.95 14.18
CA LYS A 3 -16.40 -41.49 13.06
C LYS A 3 -16.14 -40.54 11.88
N PHE A 4 -16.46 -39.25 11.97
CA PHE A 4 -16.28 -38.29 10.86
C PHE A 4 -15.21 -37.21 11.09
N ILE A 5 -14.50 -37.20 12.22
CA ILE A 5 -13.54 -36.11 12.55
C ILE A 5 -12.19 -36.27 11.83
N ILE A 6 -11.85 -37.48 11.37
CA ILE A 6 -10.50 -37.75 10.82
C ILE A 6 -10.34 -37.22 9.37
N PHE A 7 -11.43 -37.07 8.61
CA PHE A 7 -11.34 -36.56 7.23
C PHE A 7 -11.10 -35.04 7.14
N PHE A 8 -11.50 -34.26 8.16
CA PHE A 8 -11.28 -32.81 8.15
C PHE A 8 -9.83 -32.42 8.50
N ALA A 9 -9.13 -33.24 9.31
CA ALA A 9 -7.74 -32.97 9.68
C ALA A 9 -6.76 -33.21 8.51
N ALA A 10 -7.07 -34.14 7.61
CA ALA A 10 -6.25 -34.41 6.41
C ALA A 10 -6.49 -33.37 5.29
N PHE A 11 -7.70 -32.81 5.17
CA PHE A 11 -8.00 -31.79 4.16
C PHE A 11 -7.43 -30.40 4.52
N LEU A 12 -7.23 -30.13 5.81
CA LEU A 12 -6.59 -28.89 6.27
C LEU A 12 -5.07 -28.85 6.05
N LEU A 13 -4.41 -30.00 5.85
CA LEU A 13 -2.96 -30.06 5.58
C LEU A 13 -2.59 -29.90 4.10
N ILE A 14 -3.56 -30.01 3.18
CA ILE A 14 -3.31 -29.82 1.73
C ILE A 14 -3.40 -28.33 1.34
N ILE A 15 -4.01 -27.47 2.17
CA ILE A 15 -4.12 -26.03 1.89
C ILE A 15 -2.87 -25.26 2.38
N THR A 16 -1.99 -25.88 3.16
CA THR A 16 -0.81 -25.20 3.75
C THR A 16 0.45 -25.23 2.88
N VAL A 17 0.43 -25.86 1.71
CA VAL A 17 1.61 -25.96 0.82
C VAL A 17 1.20 -25.74 -0.65
N GLY A 18 0.81 -24.53 -1.04
CA GLY A 18 0.46 -24.35 -2.46
C GLY A 18 -0.20 -23.05 -2.87
N CYS A 19 0.39 -21.92 -2.51
CA CYS A 19 0.34 -20.72 -3.35
C CYS A 19 1.52 -19.82 -2.97
N LYS A 20 2.75 -20.22 -3.32
CA LYS A 20 3.67 -19.19 -3.85
C LYS A 20 3.00 -18.76 -5.14
N LYS A 21 2.05 -17.84 -5.03
CA LYS A 21 1.48 -17.15 -6.16
C LYS A 21 2.69 -16.49 -6.81
N ASN A 22 3.19 -17.09 -7.87
CA ASN A 22 4.04 -16.42 -8.85
C ASN A 22 3.14 -15.42 -9.59
N THR A 23 2.42 -14.58 -8.85
CA THR A 23 1.59 -13.53 -9.40
C THR A 23 2.54 -12.38 -9.65
N THR A 24 2.72 -12.11 -10.94
CA THR A 24 3.39 -10.93 -11.44
C THR A 24 2.91 -9.69 -10.67
N PRO A 25 3.80 -8.74 -10.35
CA PRO A 25 3.39 -7.43 -9.87
C PRO A 25 2.28 -6.85 -10.76
N THR A 26 1.25 -6.31 -10.14
CA THR A 26 0.11 -5.72 -10.85
C THR A 26 -0.08 -4.28 -10.43
N LYS A 27 -0.72 -3.49 -11.30
CA LYS A 27 -1.14 -2.12 -10.98
C LYS A 27 -2.01 -2.05 -9.72
N ASP A 28 -2.99 -2.95 -9.57
CA ASP A 28 -3.81 -3.03 -8.35
C ASP A 28 -2.98 -3.34 -7.10
N GLY A 29 -1.97 -4.22 -7.25
CA GLY A 29 -1.00 -4.51 -6.20
C GLY A 29 -0.19 -3.27 -5.83
N TYR A 30 0.24 -2.48 -6.80
CA TYR A 30 0.97 -1.22 -6.59
C TYR A 30 0.13 -0.20 -5.83
N ILE A 31 -1.14 -0.02 -6.23
CA ILE A 31 -2.08 0.88 -5.55
C ILE A 31 -2.25 0.45 -4.10
N LYS A 32 -2.57 -0.82 -3.86
CA LYS A 32 -2.78 -1.34 -2.49
C LYS A 32 -1.53 -1.25 -1.63
N ALA A 33 -0.35 -1.57 -2.18
CA ALA A 33 0.92 -1.45 -1.47
C ALA A 33 1.23 0.00 -1.07
N SER A 34 1.05 0.92 -2.02
CA SER A 34 1.29 2.36 -1.81
C SER A 34 0.34 2.92 -0.76
N VAL A 35 -0.96 2.62 -0.87
CA VAL A 35 -1.97 3.04 0.11
C VAL A 35 -1.65 2.46 1.48
N GLU A 36 -1.37 1.16 1.59
CA GLU A 36 -1.06 0.51 2.86
C GLU A 36 0.17 1.14 3.54
N PHE A 37 1.23 1.43 2.79
CA PHE A 37 2.42 2.09 3.32
C PHE A 37 2.12 3.53 3.77
N ILE A 38 1.44 4.32 2.95
CA ILE A 38 1.08 5.71 3.27
C ILE A 38 0.16 5.78 4.50
N CYS A 39 -0.85 4.91 4.57
CA CYS A 39 -1.72 4.85 5.74
C CYS A 39 -0.95 4.46 7.01
N TYR A 40 0.00 3.52 6.88
CA TYR A 40 0.86 3.11 7.99
C TYR A 40 1.76 4.24 8.48
N THR A 41 2.33 5.05 7.58
CA THR A 41 3.17 6.21 7.97
C THR A 41 2.35 7.34 8.57
N ILE A 42 1.12 7.57 8.11
CA ILE A 42 0.19 8.52 8.74
C ILE A 42 -0.16 8.07 10.17
N GLU A 43 -0.44 6.79 10.37
CA GLU A 43 -0.72 6.22 11.71
C GLU A 43 0.52 6.21 12.61
N ASN A 44 1.72 6.08 12.01
CA ASN A 44 2.99 5.95 12.71
C ASN A 44 3.98 7.01 12.20
N PRO A 45 3.79 8.31 12.51
CA PRO A 45 4.61 9.38 11.95
C PRO A 45 6.09 9.27 12.34
N LYS A 46 6.42 8.65 13.48
CA LYS A 46 7.81 8.42 13.90
C LYS A 46 8.56 7.40 13.03
N LEU A 47 7.86 6.65 12.17
CA LEU A 47 8.50 5.67 11.29
C LEU A 47 9.44 6.36 10.29
N ILE A 48 9.04 7.54 9.78
CA ILE A 48 9.82 8.24 8.75
C ILE A 48 11.11 8.87 9.31
N ASP A 49 11.20 9.03 10.64
CA ASP A 49 12.41 9.50 11.32
C ASP A 49 13.54 8.45 11.30
N ASN A 50 13.20 7.19 10.99
CA ASN A 50 14.15 6.09 10.86
C ASN A 50 14.06 5.48 9.46
N GLU A 51 14.99 5.88 8.58
CA GLU A 51 15.05 5.44 7.19
C GLU A 51 15.11 3.90 7.06
N GLU A 52 15.87 3.22 7.92
CA GLU A 52 15.98 1.75 7.90
C GLU A 52 14.64 1.09 8.24
N SER A 53 13.95 1.58 9.28
CA SER A 53 12.65 1.06 9.70
C SER A 53 11.58 1.31 8.63
N ALA A 54 11.55 2.52 8.06
CA ALA A 54 10.66 2.87 6.96
C ALA A 54 10.91 2.01 5.72
N THR A 55 12.18 1.82 5.34
CA THR A 55 12.58 0.98 4.20
C THR A 55 12.21 -0.48 4.42
N ASN A 56 12.46 -1.03 5.60
CA ASN A 56 12.09 -2.41 5.93
C ASN A 56 10.57 -2.60 5.86
N LYS A 57 9.79 -1.63 6.36
CA LYS A 57 8.33 -1.69 6.29
C LYS A 57 7.81 -1.56 4.86
N LEU A 58 8.39 -0.66 4.07
CA LEU A 58 8.08 -0.53 2.65
C LEU A 58 8.32 -1.86 1.92
N LYS A 59 9.50 -2.48 2.12
CA LYS A 59 9.85 -3.76 1.51
C LYS A 59 8.89 -4.88 1.94
N GLU A 60 8.54 -4.95 3.22
CA GLU A 60 7.57 -5.93 3.75
C GLU A 60 6.22 -5.81 3.04
N ILE A 61 5.68 -4.59 2.94
CA ILE A 61 4.39 -4.32 2.31
C ILE A 61 4.45 -4.64 0.81
N PHE A 62 5.43 -4.14 0.08
CA PHE A 62 5.53 -4.38 -1.36
C PHE A 62 5.75 -5.88 -1.67
N LYS A 63 6.48 -6.60 -0.82
CA LYS A 63 6.65 -8.06 -0.93
C LYS A 63 5.35 -8.83 -0.75
N LYS A 64 4.45 -8.38 0.15
CA LYS A 64 3.08 -8.94 0.30
C LYS A 64 2.26 -8.85 -1.00
N TYR A 65 2.55 -7.85 -1.83
CA TYR A 65 1.94 -7.65 -3.15
C TYR A 65 2.79 -8.22 -4.31
N ASN A 66 3.78 -9.07 -4.01
CA ASN A 66 4.66 -9.77 -4.94
C ASN A 66 5.63 -8.88 -5.72
N PHE A 67 5.91 -7.68 -5.24
CA PHE A 67 6.92 -6.83 -5.86
C PHE A 67 8.34 -7.36 -5.58
N PRO A 68 9.25 -7.20 -6.55
CA PRO A 68 10.60 -7.73 -6.45
C PRO A 68 11.49 -6.78 -5.63
N VAL A 69 11.19 -6.63 -4.33
CA VAL A 69 11.83 -5.65 -3.44
C VAL A 69 13.33 -5.86 -3.20
N ASP A 70 13.84 -7.03 -3.59
CA ASP A 70 15.26 -7.40 -3.52
C ASP A 70 15.99 -7.18 -4.87
N ASP A 71 15.25 -6.81 -5.93
CA ASP A 71 15.75 -6.51 -7.29
C ASP A 71 15.40 -5.05 -7.63
N ASN A 72 16.34 -4.16 -7.33
CA ASN A 72 16.16 -2.72 -7.49
C ASN A 72 15.84 -2.32 -8.94
N GLU A 73 16.43 -3.01 -9.93
CA GLU A 73 16.22 -2.70 -11.34
C GLU A 73 14.78 -2.98 -11.74
N LYS A 74 14.28 -4.18 -11.43
CA LYS A 74 12.88 -4.55 -11.71
C LYS A 74 11.89 -3.71 -10.92
N MET A 75 12.19 -3.41 -9.66
CA MET A 75 11.35 -2.56 -8.84
C MET A 75 11.23 -1.15 -9.43
N ASN A 76 12.35 -0.54 -9.84
CA ASN A 76 12.37 0.78 -10.45
C ASN A 76 11.62 0.82 -11.78
N ALA A 77 11.74 -0.23 -12.60
CA ALA A 77 10.99 -0.34 -13.84
C ALA A 77 9.46 -0.34 -13.59
N LEU A 78 8.99 -1.15 -12.63
CA LEU A 78 7.58 -1.21 -12.26
C LEU A 78 7.05 0.10 -11.65
N ILE A 79 7.84 0.73 -10.79
CA ILE A 79 7.49 2.05 -10.24
C ILE A 79 7.38 3.07 -11.37
N SER A 80 8.33 3.10 -12.29
CA SER A 80 8.33 4.01 -13.44
C SER A 80 7.14 3.77 -14.38
N GLU A 81 6.72 2.51 -14.55
CA GLU A 81 5.54 2.15 -15.31
C GLU A 81 4.25 2.64 -14.63
N PHE A 82 4.05 2.29 -13.36
CA PHE A 82 2.79 2.55 -12.67
C PHE A 82 2.63 4.01 -12.19
N SER A 83 3.71 4.69 -11.84
CA SER A 83 3.67 6.11 -11.39
C SER A 83 3.36 7.10 -12.50
N LYS A 84 3.57 6.73 -13.77
CA LYS A 84 3.21 7.57 -14.93
C LYS A 84 1.74 7.44 -15.33
N ASP A 85 1.06 6.41 -14.85
CA ASP A 85 -0.35 6.21 -15.12
C ASP A 85 -1.17 7.08 -14.15
N GLN A 86 -1.77 8.15 -14.69
CA GLN A 86 -2.55 9.09 -13.90
C GLN A 86 -3.68 8.42 -13.12
N THR A 87 -4.31 7.38 -13.67
CA THR A 87 -5.38 6.66 -12.97
C THR A 87 -4.88 5.89 -11.77
N THR A 88 -3.62 5.42 -11.79
CA THR A 88 -2.95 4.83 -10.62
C THR A 88 -2.73 5.88 -9.55
N VAL A 89 -2.21 7.04 -9.94
CA VAL A 89 -1.92 8.16 -9.02
C VAL A 89 -3.19 8.67 -8.36
N ASP A 90 -4.25 8.87 -9.15
CA ASP A 90 -5.55 9.33 -8.66
C ASP A 90 -6.17 8.31 -7.68
N ALA A 91 -6.06 7.01 -7.98
CA ALA A 91 -6.53 5.96 -7.08
C ALA A 91 -5.76 5.94 -5.75
N ILE A 92 -4.44 6.10 -5.78
CA ILE A 92 -3.63 6.21 -4.56
C ILE A 92 -4.02 7.46 -3.77
N SER A 93 -4.17 8.62 -4.42
CA SER A 93 -4.58 9.87 -3.77
C SER A 93 -5.94 9.73 -3.08
N SER A 94 -6.95 9.24 -3.79
CA SER A 94 -8.31 9.11 -3.26
C SER A 94 -8.40 8.14 -2.07
N GLU A 95 -7.67 7.02 -2.11
CA GLU A 95 -7.67 6.06 -1.00
C GLU A 95 -6.84 6.55 0.20
N THR A 96 -5.74 7.28 -0.03
CA THR A 96 -4.91 7.82 1.04
C THR A 96 -5.56 9.01 1.76
N GLU A 97 -6.37 9.81 1.06
CA GLU A 97 -7.22 10.84 1.68
C GLU A 97 -8.16 10.25 2.74
N LYS A 98 -8.70 9.03 2.52
CA LYS A 98 -9.53 8.35 3.52
C LYS A 98 -8.74 7.98 4.77
N CYS A 99 -7.48 7.57 4.60
CA CYS A 99 -6.57 7.32 5.72
C CYS A 99 -6.21 8.61 6.45
N ALA A 100 -5.91 9.69 5.73
CA ALA A 100 -5.67 11.00 6.32
C ALA A 100 -6.91 11.53 7.06
N ALA A 101 -8.12 11.31 6.56
CA ALA A 101 -9.34 11.69 7.27
C ALA A 101 -9.57 10.87 8.56
N LYS A 102 -9.12 9.61 8.58
CA LYS A 102 -9.25 8.70 9.73
C LYS A 102 -8.20 8.96 10.82
N TYR A 103 -6.96 9.21 10.42
CA TYR A 103 -5.80 9.29 11.31
C TYR A 103 -5.20 10.69 11.42
N GLY A 104 -5.42 11.55 10.42
CA GLY A 104 -4.94 12.93 10.34
C GLY A 104 -5.89 13.99 10.92
N LYS A 105 -6.93 13.60 11.68
CA LYS A 105 -7.59 14.52 12.62
C LYS A 105 -6.73 14.72 13.88
N THR A 106 -5.52 15.19 13.67
CA THR A 106 -4.84 16.08 14.62
C THR A 106 -4.71 17.41 13.88
N ASP A 107 -5.62 18.32 14.27
CA ASP A 107 -5.50 19.77 14.19
C ASP A 107 -6.16 20.45 12.97
N ASN A 108 -7.44 20.78 13.17
CA ASN A 108 -8.09 21.90 12.48
C ASN A 108 -7.34 23.21 12.83
N ASN A 109 -6.44 23.70 11.98
CA ASN A 109 -6.38 25.10 11.55
C ASN A 109 -5.28 25.33 10.51
N SER A 110 -5.62 25.28 9.22
CA SER A 110 -4.96 26.15 8.23
C SER A 110 -5.98 26.47 7.15
N THR A 111 -6.73 27.51 7.47
CA THR A 111 -7.52 28.41 6.65
C THR A 111 -7.38 28.21 5.15
N GLN A 112 -8.55 28.05 4.52
CA GLN A 112 -8.84 28.46 3.15
C GLN A 112 -8.08 29.75 2.76
N THR A 113 -7.43 29.73 1.59
CA THR A 113 -7.59 30.85 0.66
C THR A 113 -7.72 30.28 -0.75
N THR A 114 -8.96 30.03 -1.12
CA THR A 114 -9.39 30.26 -2.50
C THR A 114 -9.52 31.77 -2.65
N GLU A 115 -8.66 32.39 -3.45
CA GLU A 115 -9.02 33.64 -4.13
C GLU A 115 -8.60 33.54 -5.59
N GLN A 116 -9.61 33.27 -6.42
CA GLN A 116 -9.67 33.65 -7.82
C GLN A 116 -9.63 35.18 -7.95
N SER A 117 -9.02 35.62 -9.06
CA SER A 117 -9.43 36.78 -9.87
C SER A 117 -9.06 38.19 -9.39
N THR A 118 -8.23 38.86 -10.19
CA THR A 118 -8.47 40.14 -10.92
C THR A 118 -7.11 40.82 -11.17
N ASP A 119 -6.66 40.95 -12.42
CA ASP A 119 -6.90 42.08 -13.34
C ASP A 119 -6.16 43.39 -12.95
N LYS A 120 -5.64 44.07 -13.98
CA LYS A 120 -4.94 45.38 -14.04
C LYS A 120 -3.48 45.43 -13.56
N LYS A 121 -2.54 46.02 -14.30
CA LYS A 121 -2.61 47.02 -15.38
C LYS A 121 -1.29 47.03 -16.16
#